data_AF-A0A9D7K4D5-F1
#
_entry.id   AF-A0A9D7K4D5-F1
#
_cell.length_a   1.000
_cell.length_b   1.000
_cell.length_c   1.000
_cell.angle_alpha   90.00
_cell.angle_beta   90.00
_cell.angle_gamma   90.00
#
_symmetry.space_group_name_H-M   'P 1'
#
loop_
_entity.id
_entity.type
_entity.pdbx_description
1 polymer ?
#
loop_
_entity_poly.entity_id
_entity_poly.type
_entity_poly.pdbx_seq_one_letter_code
_entity_poly.pdbx_strand_id
1 'polypeptide(L)'
;MVKAKTSGKKKVKLVRDSFSMPETAYEIFGTIKKRCLSMGVAVKKSEVLRAALASFHEKSDAAISEAIRRLEAIKTGRPPKSGK
;
A
#
# COMPACT_ATOMS: atom_id res chain seq x y z
N MET A 1 -36.95 23.07 22.70
CA MET A 1 -36.41 21.69 22.76
C MET A 1 -35.24 21.57 21.79
N VAL A 2 -34.10 21.15 22.32
CA VAL A 2 -32.77 21.16 21.68
C VAL A 2 -32.66 20.13 20.55
N LYS A 3 -32.22 20.60 19.37
CA LYS A 3 -31.94 19.78 18.19
C LYS A 3 -30.55 19.14 18.34
N ALA A 4 -30.54 17.82 18.53
CA ALA A 4 -29.31 17.04 18.66
C ALA A 4 -28.44 17.14 17.39
N LYS A 5 -27.23 17.65 17.54
CA LYS A 5 -26.20 17.64 16.49
C LYS A 5 -25.59 16.25 16.43
N THR A 6 -25.81 15.55 15.32
CA THR A 6 -25.16 14.27 15.05
C THR A 6 -23.65 14.49 14.97
N SER A 7 -22.92 13.79 15.82
CA SER A 7 -21.46 13.77 15.86
C SER A 7 -20.93 13.14 14.57
N GLY A 8 -20.50 13.99 13.64
CA GLY A 8 -19.89 13.57 12.38
C GLY A 8 -18.69 12.67 12.63
N LYS A 9 -18.78 11.41 12.18
CA LYS A 9 -17.64 10.47 12.16
C LYS A 9 -16.45 11.19 11.51
N LYS A 10 -15.36 11.37 12.27
CA LYS A 10 -14.13 11.99 11.76
C LYS A 10 -13.70 11.22 10.51
N LYS A 11 -13.75 11.88 9.35
CA LYS A 11 -13.29 11.31 8.09
C LYS A 11 -11.82 10.94 8.25
N VAL A 12 -11.46 9.68 7.97
CA VAL A 12 -10.06 9.25 7.96
C VAL A 12 -9.32 10.09 6.92
N LYS A 13 -8.25 10.77 7.33
CA LYS A 13 -7.41 11.54 6.41
C LYS A 13 -6.80 10.58 5.40
N LEU A 14 -7.19 10.73 4.12
CA LEU A 14 -6.65 9.94 3.03
C LEU A 14 -5.37 10.62 2.52
N VAL A 15 -4.22 9.99 2.73
CA VAL A 15 -2.95 10.41 2.13
C VAL A 15 -2.77 9.64 0.84
N ARG A 16 -2.57 10.35 -0.28
CA ARG A 16 -2.26 9.75 -1.58
C ARG A 16 -0.75 9.82 -1.78
N ASP A 17 -0.12 8.66 -1.87
CA ASP A 17 1.29 8.51 -2.25
C ASP A 17 1.41 7.70 -3.54
N SER A 18 2.36 8.04 -4.40
CA SER A 18 2.58 7.43 -5.71
C SER A 18 4.00 6.87 -5.76
N PHE A 19 4.12 5.55 -5.95
CA PHE A 19 5.41 4.86 -5.99
C PHE A 19 5.73 4.33 -7.39
N SER A 20 7.01 4.41 -7.76
CA SER A 20 7.59 3.68 -8.89
C SER A 20 8.17 2.35 -8.39
N MET A 21 7.89 1.26 -9.07
CA MET A 21 8.34 -0.09 -8.72
C MET A 21 8.73 -0.86 -9.99
N PRO A 22 9.66 -1.82 -9.93
CA PRO A 22 9.95 -2.73 -11.02
C PRO A 22 8.71 -3.51 -11.43
N GLU A 23 8.68 -3.92 -12.69
CA GLU A 23 7.59 -4.73 -13.25
C GLU A 23 7.38 -6.02 -12.45
N THR A 24 8.48 -6.70 -12.09
CA THR A 24 8.45 -7.92 -11.27
C THR A 24 7.73 -7.72 -9.94
N ALA A 25 7.97 -6.58 -9.25
CA ALA A 25 7.27 -6.25 -8.01
C ALA A 25 5.80 -5.87 -8.26
N TYR A 26 5.51 -5.25 -9.40
CA TYR A 26 4.14 -4.89 -9.80
C TYR A 26 3.28 -6.13 -10.07
N GLU A 27 3.84 -7.17 -10.70
CA GLU A 27 3.16 -8.43 -11.01
C GLU A 27 2.68 -9.18 -9.76
N ILE A 28 3.41 -9.06 -8.64
CA ILE A 28 3.04 -9.68 -7.35
C ILE A 28 1.63 -9.24 -6.93
N PHE A 29 1.24 -7.99 -7.17
CA PHE A 29 -0.14 -7.54 -6.88
C PHE A 29 -1.19 -8.31 -7.68
N GLY A 30 -0.90 -8.63 -8.95
CA GLY A 30 -1.77 -9.42 -9.80
C GLY A 30 -1.93 -10.84 -9.27
N THR A 31 -0.82 -11.46 -8.87
CA THR A 31 -0.80 -12.80 -8.27
C THR A 31 -1.59 -12.85 -6.96
N ILE A 32 -1.41 -11.87 -6.07
CA ILE A 32 -2.17 -11.79 -4.81
C ILE A 32 -3.66 -11.63 -5.09
N LYS A 33 -4.03 -10.73 -6.02
CA LYS A 33 -5.44 -10.56 -6.41
C LYS A 33 -6.07 -11.85 -6.92
N LYS A 34 -5.38 -12.58 -7.79
CA LYS A 34 -5.85 -13.88 -8.30
C LYS A 34 -6.06 -14.88 -7.17
N ARG A 35 -5.13 -14.96 -6.21
CA ARG A 35 -5.26 -15.83 -5.02
C ARG A 35 -6.44 -15.45 -4.14
N CYS A 36 -6.66 -14.16 -3.89
CA CYS A 36 -7.82 -13.70 -3.13
C CYS A 36 -9.12 -14.01 -3.87
N LEU A 37 -9.17 -13.81 -5.19
CA LEU A 37 -10.33 -14.14 -6.01
C LEU A 37 -10.66 -15.63 -6.00
N SER A 38 -9.66 -16.53 -6.01
CA SER A 38 -9.91 -17.97 -5.87
C SER A 38 -10.49 -18.35 -4.49
N MET A 39 -10.34 -17.48 -3.49
CA MET A 39 -10.96 -17.62 -2.17
C MET A 39 -12.31 -16.86 -2.07
N GLY A 40 -12.82 -16.30 -3.17
CA GLY A 40 -14.06 -15.53 -3.20
C GLY A 40 -13.92 -14.08 -2.69
N VAL A 41 -12.69 -13.58 -2.48
CA VAL A 41 -12.43 -12.24 -1.95
C VAL A 41 -11.90 -11.33 -3.05
N ALA A 42 -12.70 -10.35 -3.48
CA ALA A 42 -12.25 -9.32 -4.40
C ALA A 42 -11.47 -8.23 -3.65
N VAL A 43 -10.20 -8.00 -4.03
CA VAL A 43 -9.32 -7.03 -3.36
C VAL A 43 -8.77 -5.97 -4.31
N LYS A 44 -8.68 -4.73 -3.83
CA LYS A 44 -8.04 -3.61 -4.55
C LYS A 44 -6.54 -3.60 -4.33
N LYS A 45 -5.80 -2.98 -5.26
CA LYS A 45 -4.33 -2.83 -5.12
C LYS A 45 -3.96 -2.09 -3.83
N SER A 46 -4.72 -1.04 -3.47
CA SER A 46 -4.51 -0.25 -2.25
C SER A 46 -4.86 -1.02 -0.96
N GLU A 47 -5.69 -2.05 -1.03
CA GLU A 47 -5.97 -2.93 0.12
C GLU A 47 -4.82 -3.90 0.34
N VAL A 48 -4.33 -4.53 -0.74
CA VAL A 48 -3.15 -5.39 -0.70
C VAL A 48 -1.95 -4.64 -0.11
N LEU A 49 -1.70 -3.39 -0.55
CA LEU A 49 -0.60 -2.58 -0.04
C LEU A 49 -0.73 -2.29 1.48
N ARG A 50 -1.93 -1.90 1.93
CA ARG A 50 -2.17 -1.62 3.35
C ARG A 50 -2.06 -2.87 4.22
N ALA A 51 -2.56 -4.01 3.74
CA ALA A 51 -2.45 -5.30 4.43
C ALA A 51 -0.98 -5.77 4.50
N ALA A 52 -0.24 -5.64 3.39
CA ALA A 52 1.18 -5.97 3.34
C ALA A 52 2.00 -5.10 4.30
N LEU A 53 1.74 -3.79 4.35
CA LEU A 53 2.42 -2.88 5.27
C LEU A 53 2.13 -3.21 6.74
N ALA A 54 0.87 -3.50 7.08
CA ALA A 54 0.49 -3.92 8.43
C ALA A 54 1.21 -5.21 8.85
N SER A 55 1.19 -6.24 7.99
CA SER A 55 1.90 -7.50 8.24
C SER A 55 3.42 -7.33 8.29
N PHE A 56 3.97 -6.37 7.54
CA PHE A 56 5.40 -6.05 7.58
C PHE A 56 5.79 -5.36 8.89
N HIS A 57 4.96 -4.47 9.42
CA HIS A 57 5.16 -3.78 10.69
C HIS A 57 5.13 -4.72 11.91
N GLU A 58 4.43 -5.85 11.82
CA GLU A 58 4.39 -6.86 12.89
C GLU A 58 5.67 -7.71 12.99
N LYS A 59 6.59 -7.60 12.03
CA LYS A 59 7.87 -8.34 12.04
C LYS A 59 8.86 -7.71 13.01
N SER A 60 9.87 -8.47 13.42
CA SER A 60 10.97 -7.94 14.24
C SER A 60 11.86 -6.98 13.45
N ASP A 61 12.53 -6.06 14.16
CA ASP A 61 13.45 -5.09 13.56
C ASP A 61 14.53 -5.75 12.69
N ALA A 62 15.05 -6.89 13.15
CA ALA A 62 16.02 -7.68 12.40
C ALA A 62 15.43 -8.14 11.05
N ALA A 63 14.24 -8.73 11.05
CA ALA A 63 13.56 -9.19 9.84
C ALA A 63 13.19 -8.05 8.90
N ILE A 64 12.78 -6.89 9.45
CA ILE A 64 12.51 -5.68 8.67
C ILE A 64 13.80 -5.21 7.98
N SER A 65 14.90 -5.10 8.73
CA SER A 65 16.18 -4.62 8.21
C SER A 65 16.74 -5.54 7.13
N GLU A 66 16.64 -6.85 7.31
CA GLU A 66 17.07 -7.85 6.34
C GLU A 66 16.23 -7.80 5.08
N ALA A 67 14.90 -7.69 5.22
CA ALA A 67 14.00 -7.57 4.08
C ALA A 67 14.27 -6.31 3.25
N ILE A 68 14.54 -5.17 3.89
CA ILE A 68 14.89 -3.92 3.20
C ILE A 68 16.24 -4.06 2.49
N ARG A 69 17.25 -4.66 3.13
CA ARG A 69 18.59 -4.87 2.53
C ARG A 69 18.57 -5.78 1.30
N ARG A 70 17.62 -6.71 1.23
CA ARG A 70 17.43 -7.60 0.06
C ARG A 70 16.77 -6.91 -1.13
N LEU A 71 16.10 -5.77 -0.92
CA LEU A 71 15.55 -5.01 -2.02
C LEU A 71 16.70 -4.40 -2.81
N GLU A 72 16.78 -4.72 -4.10
CA GLU A 72 17.67 -4.01 -5.00
C GLU A 72 17.29 -2.54 -5.00
N ALA A 73 18.29 -1.67 -4.84
CA ALA A 73 18.07 -0.24 -4.92
C ALA A 73 17.57 0.11 -6.32
N ILE A 74 16.27 0.36 -6.44
CA ILE A 74 15.70 0.86 -7.67
C ILE A 74 16.27 2.28 -7.83
N LYS A 75 17.11 2.49 -8.86
CA LYS A 75 17.55 3.83 -9.27
C LYS A 75 16.35 4.56 -9.88
N THR A 76 15.38 4.92 -9.06
CA THR A 76 14.30 5.80 -9.49
C THR A 76 14.84 7.22 -9.50
N GLY A 77 15.34 7.64 -10.66
CA GLY A 77 15.32 9.06 -10.98
C GLY A 77 13.88 9.53 -10.86
N ARG A 78 13.63 10.52 -10.00
CA ARG A 78 12.37 11.26 -9.99
C ARG A 78 12.05 11.62 -11.45
N PRO A 79 10.87 11.28 -12.02
CA PRO A 79 10.54 11.76 -13.34
C PRO A 79 10.68 13.30 -13.30
N PRO A 80 11.48 13.91 -14.20
CA PRO A 80 11.57 15.36 -14.24
C PRO A 80 10.15 15.88 -14.38
N LYS A 81 9.79 16.90 -13.59
CA LYS A 81 8.52 17.61 -13.79
C LYS A 81 8.48 17.98 -15.27
N SER A 82 7.63 17.32 -16.05
CA SER A 82 7.27 17.79 -17.37
C SER A 82 6.52 19.11 -17.13
N GLY A 83 7.26 20.21 -17.17
CA GLY A 83 6.68 21.52 -17.29
C GLY A 83 6.08 21.61 -18.69
N LYS A 84 4.76 21.50 -18.76
CA LYS A 84 3.89 22.25 -19.65
C LYS A 84 2.44 22.06 -19.21
#